data_AF-A0A1Q8ZRU2-F1
#
_entry.id   AF-A0A1Q8ZRU2-F1
#
_cell.length_a   1.000
_cell.length_b   1.000
_cell.length_c   1.000
_cell.angle_alpha   90.00
_cell.angle_beta   90.00
_cell.angle_gamma   90.00
#
_symmetry.space_group_name_H-M   'P 1'
#
loop_
_entity.id
_entity.type
_entity.pdbx_description
1 polymer ?
#
loop_
_entity_poly.entity_id
_entity_poly.type
_entity_poly.pdbx_seq_one_letter_code
_entity_poly.pdbx_strand_id
1 'polypeptide(L)'
;MMDFSKNSAGQAGEPSLMDTIQHYYAGMADFDAQIYGHDNEKADAYAAKSWMPPFRKLEAWEGPAKSHTEALEALRLARKEAEIFACSELTVPLLGAVISFLEAKGGAA
;
A
#
# COMPACT_ATOMS: atom_id res chain seq x y z
N MET A 1 -22.45 -19.73 16.26
CA MET A 1 -21.57 -20.11 15.13
C MET A 1 -21.54 -18.89 14.23
N MET A 2 -20.53 -18.03 14.38
CA MET A 2 -20.43 -16.83 13.54
C MET A 2 -20.01 -17.26 12.14
N ASP A 3 -20.81 -16.86 11.15
CA ASP A 3 -20.56 -17.04 9.74
C ASP A 3 -19.52 -16.00 9.29
N PHE A 4 -18.32 -16.46 8.93
CA PHE A 4 -17.23 -15.64 8.37
C PHE A 4 -17.31 -15.58 6.83
N SER A 5 -18.42 -15.98 6.21
CA SER A 5 -18.60 -16.00 4.75
C SER A 5 -18.92 -14.62 4.15
N LYS A 6 -18.18 -13.59 4.57
CA LYS A 6 -18.12 -12.30 3.86
C LYS A 6 -16.69 -11.75 3.91
N ASN A 7 -15.85 -12.29 3.04
CA ASN A 7 -14.89 -11.48 2.30
C ASN A 7 -14.49 -12.22 1.01
N SER A 8 -15.52 -12.53 0.22
CA SER A 8 -15.36 -12.89 -1.17
C SER A 8 -14.77 -11.68 -1.90
N ALA A 9 -13.60 -11.88 -2.52
CA ALA A 9 -13.05 -11.17 -3.67
C ALA A 9 -13.50 -9.71 -3.87
N GLY A 10 -12.55 -8.78 -3.70
CA GLY A 10 -12.68 -7.33 -3.89
C GLY A 10 -13.85 -6.89 -4.78
N GLN A 11 -14.75 -6.13 -4.16
CA GLN A 11 -15.92 -5.57 -4.82
C GLN A 11 -15.49 -4.74 -6.03
N ALA A 12 -16.24 -4.85 -7.13
CA ALA A 12 -16.05 -4.02 -8.31
C ALA A 12 -16.17 -2.53 -7.92
N GLY A 13 -15.03 -1.87 -7.71
CA GLY A 13 -14.97 -0.48 -7.24
C GLY A 13 -13.82 -0.19 -6.25
N GLU A 14 -13.28 -1.19 -5.56
CA GLU A 14 -12.11 -1.00 -4.70
C GLU A 14 -10.81 -1.03 -5.52
N PRO A 15 -9.88 -0.09 -5.29
CA PRO A 15 -8.60 -0.07 -6.00
C PRO A 15 -7.79 -1.34 -5.70
N SER A 16 -7.09 -1.87 -6.71
CA SER A 16 -6.16 -2.98 -6.50
C SER A 16 -4.96 -2.57 -5.64
N LEU A 17 -4.18 -3.55 -5.18
CA LEU A 17 -2.91 -3.26 -4.49
C LEU A 17 -1.98 -2.49 -5.42
N MET A 18 -1.90 -2.90 -6.70
CA MET A 18 -1.14 -2.17 -7.73
C MET A 18 -1.60 -0.72 -7.85
N ASP A 19 -2.91 -0.49 -8.02
CA ASP A 19 -3.44 0.86 -8.19
C ASP A 19 -3.13 1.71 -6.95
N THR A 20 -3.23 1.14 -5.76
CA THR A 20 -2.95 1.86 -4.51
C THR A 20 -1.46 2.23 -4.39
N ILE A 21 -0.55 1.32 -4.76
CA ILE A 21 0.90 1.58 -4.83
C ILE A 21 1.20 2.67 -5.86
N GLN A 22 0.57 2.61 -7.04
CA GLN A 22 0.76 3.62 -8.09
C GLN A 22 0.27 5.00 -7.67
N HIS A 23 -0.89 5.08 -7.00
CA HIS A 23 -1.39 6.34 -6.44
C HIS A 23 -0.49 6.87 -5.32
N TYR A 24 0.11 6.01 -4.50
CA TYR A 24 1.10 6.43 -3.51
C TYR A 24 2.31 7.08 -4.18
N TYR A 25 2.90 6.43 -5.18
CA TYR A 25 4.04 7.01 -5.91
C TYR A 25 3.67 8.31 -6.63
N ALA A 26 2.50 8.37 -7.27
CA ALA A 26 2.03 9.59 -7.92
C ALA A 26 1.82 10.73 -6.91
N GLY A 27 1.23 10.44 -5.75
CA GLY A 27 1.04 11.42 -4.68
C GLY A 27 2.36 11.91 -4.07
N MET A 28 3.35 11.02 -3.92
CA MET A 28 4.69 11.39 -3.44
C MET A 28 5.38 12.31 -4.45
N ALA A 29 5.35 11.96 -5.74
CA ALA A 29 5.91 12.79 -6.80
C ALA A 29 5.23 14.17 -6.89
N ASP A 30 3.90 14.22 -6.75
CA ASP A 30 3.14 15.48 -6.73
C ASP A 30 3.47 16.34 -5.51
N PHE A 31 3.67 15.72 -4.34
CA PHE A 31 4.09 16.41 -3.12
C PHE A 31 5.52 16.96 -3.23
N ASP A 32 6.45 16.17 -3.74
CA ASP A 32 7.87 16.53 -3.91
C ASP A 32 8.06 17.65 -4.94
N ALA A 33 7.13 17.81 -5.89
CA ALA A 33 7.15 18.88 -6.88
C ALA A 33 6.76 20.26 -6.31
N GLN A 34 6.22 20.32 -5.09
CA GLN A 34 5.79 21.58 -4.47
C GLN A 34 6.93 22.25 -3.67
N ILE A 35 6.79 23.57 -3.47
CA ILE A 35 7.69 24.36 -2.61
C ILE A 35 6.94 24.80 -1.35
N TYR A 36 7.39 24.32 -0.19
CA TYR A 36 6.79 24.61 1.13
C TYR A 36 7.62 25.59 1.97
N GLY A 37 8.93 25.70 1.73
CA GLY A 37 9.81 26.50 2.59
C GLY A 37 9.85 25.93 4.01
N HIS A 38 9.69 26.79 5.02
CA HIS A 38 9.59 26.39 6.43
C HIS A 38 8.13 26.22 6.93
N ASP A 39 7.16 26.22 6.01
CA ASP A 39 5.75 26.13 6.33
C ASP A 39 5.31 24.65 6.41
N ASN A 40 5.40 24.12 7.62
CA ASN A 40 4.99 22.74 7.91
C ASN A 40 3.46 22.56 7.78
N GLU A 41 2.65 23.58 8.12
CA GLU A 41 1.19 23.48 8.02
C GLU A 41 0.74 23.33 6.56
N LYS A 42 1.37 24.09 5.65
CA LYS A 42 1.14 23.96 4.20
C LYS A 42 1.60 22.61 3.67
N ALA A 43 2.74 22.10 4.15
CA ALA A 43 3.21 20.76 3.80
C ALA A 43 2.20 19.69 4.26
N ASP A 44 1.79 19.71 5.52
CA ASP A 44 0.84 18.74 6.08
C ASP A 44 -0.52 18.79 5.36
N ALA A 45 -1.04 19.99 5.10
CA ALA A 45 -2.28 20.18 4.35
C ALA A 45 -2.18 19.62 2.91
N TYR A 46 -1.01 19.70 2.28
CA TYR A 46 -0.79 19.13 0.95
C TYR A 46 -0.63 17.61 1.00
N ALA A 47 0.13 17.08 1.96
CA ALA A 47 0.26 15.64 2.17
C ALA A 47 -1.10 14.96 2.33
N ALA A 48 -2.03 15.59 3.05
CA ALA A 48 -3.39 15.11 3.28
C ALA A 48 -4.23 14.92 2.01
N LYS A 49 -3.88 15.59 0.91
CA LYS A 49 -4.57 15.45 -0.39
C LYS A 49 -3.75 14.69 -1.45
N SER A 50 -2.46 14.44 -1.21
CA SER A 50 -1.57 13.79 -2.19
C SER A 50 -1.25 12.34 -1.80
N TRP A 51 -0.14 12.11 -1.10
CA TRP A 51 0.36 10.77 -0.79
C TRP A 51 -0.26 10.15 0.46
N MET A 52 -0.76 10.96 1.41
CA MET A 52 -1.25 10.41 2.67
C MET A 52 -2.49 9.51 2.47
N PRO A 53 -3.49 9.84 1.63
CA PRO A 53 -4.63 8.95 1.40
C PRO A 53 -4.25 7.55 0.88
N PRO A 54 -3.44 7.38 -0.18
CA PRO A 54 -3.00 6.04 -0.60
C PRO A 54 -2.06 5.38 0.41
N PHE A 55 -1.22 6.13 1.14
CA PHE A 55 -0.42 5.59 2.24
C PHE A 55 -1.30 4.93 3.30
N ARG A 56 -2.36 5.61 3.77
CA ARG A 56 -3.29 5.06 4.78
C ARG A 56 -4.01 3.80 4.29
N LYS A 57 -4.28 3.70 3.00
CA LYS A 57 -4.86 2.48 2.40
C LYS A 57 -3.86 1.32 2.38
N LEU A 58 -2.59 1.59 2.11
CA LEU A 58 -1.53 0.57 2.16
C LEU A 58 -1.23 0.13 3.60
N GLU A 59 -1.22 1.07 4.55
CA GLU A 59 -1.07 0.80 5.99
C GLU A 59 -2.17 -0.13 6.51
N ALA A 60 -3.41 0.08 6.06
CA ALA A 60 -4.57 -0.74 6.43
C ALA A 60 -4.78 -1.98 5.53
N TRP A 61 -3.81 -2.33 4.67
CA TRP A 61 -4.01 -3.38 3.69
C TRP A 61 -3.89 -4.79 4.29
N GLU A 62 -4.99 -5.54 4.27
CA GLU A 62 -5.04 -6.92 4.81
C GLU A 62 -5.18 -8.01 3.72
N GLY A 63 -5.47 -7.62 2.48
CA GLY A 63 -5.72 -8.57 1.38
C GLY A 63 -4.45 -9.14 0.75
N PRO A 64 -4.51 -10.34 0.13
CA PRO A 64 -3.38 -10.87 -0.63
C PRO A 64 -3.11 -10.00 -1.87
N ALA A 65 -1.85 -10.00 -2.34
CA ALA A 65 -1.56 -9.62 -3.71
C ALA A 65 -2.29 -10.58 -4.67
N LYS A 66 -2.81 -10.06 -5.78
CA LYS A 66 -3.63 -10.83 -6.74
C LYS A 66 -2.82 -11.35 -7.92
N SER A 67 -1.57 -10.94 -8.06
CA SER A 67 -0.67 -11.37 -9.13
C SER A 67 0.80 -11.32 -8.71
N HIS A 68 1.68 -11.98 -9.48
CA HIS A 68 3.13 -11.86 -9.28
C HIS A 68 3.61 -10.41 -9.42
N THR A 69 3.02 -9.65 -10.34
CA THR A 69 3.37 -8.24 -10.55
C THR A 69 3.01 -7.42 -9.32
N GLU A 70 1.82 -7.62 -8.74
CA GLU A 70 1.43 -6.97 -7.48
C GLU A 70 2.35 -7.36 -6.32
N ALA A 71 2.65 -8.65 -6.17
CA ALA A 71 3.54 -9.12 -5.12
C ALA A 71 4.96 -8.51 -5.27
N LEU A 72 5.48 -8.43 -6.49
CA LEU A 72 6.80 -7.86 -6.74
C LEU A 72 6.84 -6.35 -6.46
N GLU A 73 5.80 -5.60 -6.85
CA GLU A 73 5.72 -4.17 -6.52
C GLU A 73 5.58 -3.92 -5.02
N ALA A 74 4.80 -4.74 -4.32
CA ALA A 74 4.70 -4.68 -2.86
C ALA A 74 6.07 -4.93 -2.19
N LEU A 75 6.84 -5.92 -2.67
CA LEU A 75 8.20 -6.17 -2.18
C LEU A 75 9.16 -5.00 -2.47
N ARG A 76 9.07 -4.40 -3.65
CA ARG A 76 9.90 -3.24 -4.03
C ARG A 76 9.62 -2.05 -3.12
N LEU A 77 8.35 -1.76 -2.85
CA LEU A 77 7.96 -0.69 -1.94
C LEU A 77 8.40 -1.01 -0.50
N ALA A 78 8.12 -2.22 0.00
CA ALA A 78 8.51 -2.62 1.36
C ALA A 78 10.04 -2.50 1.59
N ARG A 79 10.85 -2.90 0.60
CA ARG A 79 12.31 -2.72 0.65
C ARG A 79 12.69 -1.25 0.72
N LYS A 80 12.13 -0.42 -0.17
CA LYS A 80 12.41 1.02 -0.20
C LYS A 80 12.10 1.68 1.14
N GLU A 81 10.95 1.35 1.72
CA GLU A 81 10.52 1.84 3.03
C GLU A 81 11.47 1.42 4.16
N ALA A 82 11.94 0.17 4.15
CA ALA A 82 12.90 -0.34 5.14
C ALA A 82 14.32 0.22 4.97
N GLU A 83 14.71 0.67 3.77
CA GLU A 83 16.00 1.34 3.52
C GLU A 83 16.00 2.79 4.03
N ILE A 84 14.84 3.46 4.01
CA ILE A 84 14.71 4.89 4.34
C ILE A 84 14.33 5.09 5.81
N PHE A 85 13.45 4.24 6.35
CA PHE A 85 12.89 4.39 7.68
C PHE A 85 13.30 3.23 8.57
N ALA A 86 13.67 3.53 9.82
CA ALA A 86 13.95 2.51 10.82
C ALA A 86 12.71 1.63 11.12
N CYS A 87 11.52 2.25 11.07
CA CYS A 87 10.22 1.58 11.16
C CYS A 87 9.26 2.28 10.18
N SER A 88 8.78 1.57 9.16
CA SER A 88 7.69 2.04 8.29
C SER A 88 6.44 1.21 8.52
N GLU A 89 5.30 1.90 8.64
CA GLU A 89 3.98 1.27 8.79
C GLU A 89 3.55 0.50 7.53
N LEU A 90 4.24 0.69 6.39
CA LEU A 90 3.94 -0.04 5.16
C LEU A 90 4.64 -1.39 5.06
N THR A 91 5.75 -1.60 5.80
CA THR A 91 6.56 -2.81 5.61
C THR A 91 5.79 -4.09 5.94
N VAL A 92 5.09 -4.13 7.08
CA VAL A 92 4.36 -5.33 7.51
C VAL A 92 3.14 -5.64 6.61
N PRO A 93 2.23 -4.69 6.31
CA PRO A 93 1.10 -4.94 5.43
C PRO A 93 1.50 -5.44 4.04
N LEU A 94 2.54 -4.86 3.44
CA LEU A 94 3.02 -5.25 2.10
C LEU A 94 3.63 -6.65 2.10
N LEU A 95 4.39 -7.01 3.14
CA LEU A 95 4.88 -8.38 3.31
C LEU A 95 3.74 -9.38 3.52
N GLY A 96 2.72 -8.99 4.30
CA GLY A 96 1.52 -9.80 4.51
C GLY A 96 0.78 -10.11 3.21
N ALA A 97 0.60 -9.10 2.34
CA ALA A 97 -0.01 -9.28 1.02
C ALA A 97 0.77 -10.27 0.14
N VAL A 98 2.11 -10.21 0.18
CA VAL A 98 2.99 -11.10 -0.58
C VAL A 98 2.98 -12.52 -0.04
N ILE A 99 3.11 -12.70 1.28
CA ILE A 99 3.09 -14.01 1.93
C ILE A 99 1.76 -14.72 1.61
N SER A 100 0.64 -14.02 1.78
CA SER A 100 -0.70 -14.57 1.51
C SER A 100 -0.85 -15.01 0.04
N PHE A 101 -0.31 -14.25 -0.91
CA PHE A 101 -0.28 -14.64 -2.32
C PHE A 101 0.53 -15.91 -2.58
N LEU A 102 1.73 -16.01 -1.97
CA LEU A 102 2.61 -17.15 -2.14
C LEU A 102 2.04 -18.42 -1.48
N GLU A 103 1.45 -18.30 -0.29
CA GLU A 103 0.79 -19.40 0.42
C GLU A 103 -0.41 -19.94 -0.37
N ALA A 104 -1.26 -19.05 -0.89
CA ALA A 104 -2.39 -19.45 -1.74
C ALA A 104 -1.94 -20.20 -3.00
N LYS A 105 -0.77 -19.84 -3.55
CA LYS A 105 -0.19 -20.52 -4.72
C LYS A 105 0.51 -21.84 -4.34
N GLY A 106 1.11 -21.93 -3.15
CA GLY A 106 1.81 -23.11 -2.66
C GLY A 106 0.89 -24.20 -2.08
N GLY A 107 -0.29 -23.83 -1.58
CA GLY A 107 -1.31 -24.75 -1.05
C GLY A 107 -2.23 -25.39 -2.11
N ALA A 108 -2.04 -25.07 -3.39
CA ALA A 108 -2.81 -25.62 -4.51
C ALA A 108 -2.15 -26.88 -5.15
N ALA A 109 -1.29 -27.58 -4.39
CA ALA A 109 -0.60 -28.81 -4.82
C ALA A 109 -1.30 -30.06 -4.29
#